data_AF-A0A256J339-F1
#
_entry.id   AF-A0A256J339-F1
#
_cell.length_a   1.000
_cell.length_b   1.000
_cell.length_c   1.000
_cell.angle_alpha   90.00
_cell.angle_beta   90.00
_cell.angle_gamma   90.00
#
_symmetry.space_group_name_H-M   'P 1'
#
loop_
_entity.id
_entity.type
_entity.pdbx_description
1 polymer ?
#
loop_
_entity_poly.entity_id
_entity_poly.type
_entity_poly.pdbx_seq_one_letter_code
_entity_poly.pdbx_strand_id
1 'polypeptide(L)'
;MEPSERWLLRVEEDILVVEFPHGTRLSPADGEALLDRWRSATDPDDVDAIVIVVRTSRPCSDAGRRALRESAQIAVARGVDRFAVVGQRSKRRYLKRTIDVEGVDTEAFNDDDAAMQWARSPSATASSVGTSS
;
A
#
# COMPACT_ATOMS: atom_id res chain seq x y z
N MET A 1 26.77 -0.59 -6.89
CA MET A 1 25.81 -1.52 -6.25
C MET A 1 24.44 -0.98 -6.59
N GLU A 2 23.75 -1.62 -7.53
CA GLU A 2 22.37 -1.26 -7.89
C GLU A 2 21.47 -1.57 -6.67
N PRO A 3 20.75 -0.60 -6.08
CA PRO A 3 20.01 -0.82 -4.83
C PRO A 3 18.59 -1.33 -5.08
N SER A 4 18.40 -2.34 -5.95
CA SER A 4 17.08 -2.60 -6.53
C SER A 4 16.46 -3.97 -6.24
N GLU A 5 17.05 -4.79 -5.37
CA GLU A 5 16.50 -6.13 -5.04
C GLU A 5 15.64 -6.19 -3.75
N ARG A 6 15.40 -5.07 -3.06
CA ARG A 6 14.82 -5.12 -1.69
C ARG A 6 13.30 -5.17 -1.65
N TRP A 7 12.64 -4.51 -2.61
CA TRP A 7 11.19 -4.39 -2.73
C TRP A 7 10.86 -3.88 -4.14
N LEU A 8 9.64 -4.16 -4.59
CA LEU A 8 9.16 -3.77 -5.92
C LEU A 8 8.06 -2.73 -5.76
N LEU A 9 8.00 -1.82 -6.72
CA LEU A 9 6.94 -0.82 -6.83
C LEU A 9 6.57 -0.67 -8.30
N ARG A 10 5.29 -0.84 -8.62
CA ARG A 10 4.73 -0.72 -9.97
C ARG A 10 3.29 -0.26 -9.91
N VAL A 11 2.83 0.41 -10.97
CA VAL A 11 1.43 0.79 -11.14
C VAL A 11 0.79 -0.20 -12.13
N GLU A 12 -0.37 -0.72 -11.78
CA GLU A 12 -1.19 -1.60 -12.60
C GLU A 12 -2.63 -1.09 -12.58
N GLU A 13 -3.17 -0.61 -13.70
CA GLU A 13 -4.59 -0.18 -13.81
C GLU A 13 -4.99 0.75 -12.64
N ASP A 14 -4.26 1.85 -12.48
CA ASP A 14 -4.50 2.87 -11.44
C ASP A 14 -4.31 2.36 -9.99
N ILE A 15 -3.66 1.20 -9.84
CA ILE A 15 -3.33 0.60 -8.55
C ILE A 15 -1.82 0.58 -8.36
N LEU A 16 -1.33 1.23 -7.31
CA LEU A 16 0.07 1.10 -6.91
C LEU A 16 0.28 -0.22 -6.15
N VAL A 17 1.01 -1.14 -6.77
CA VAL A 17 1.42 -2.41 -6.17
C VAL A 17 2.82 -2.28 -5.59
N VAL A 18 2.95 -2.55 -4.29
CA VAL A 18 4.22 -2.57 -3.57
C VAL A 18 4.47 -3.94 -2.98
N GLU A 19 5.53 -4.61 -3.41
CA GLU A 19 5.87 -5.95 -2.95
C GLU A 19 7.13 -5.96 -2.09
N PHE A 20 7.04 -6.63 -0.95
CA PHE A 20 8.16 -6.93 -0.05
C PHE A 20 8.42 -8.45 -0.05
N PRO A 21 9.39 -8.94 -0.85
CA PRO A 21 9.71 -10.35 -0.98
C PRO A 21 10.13 -11.04 0.31
N HIS A 22 10.36 -12.36 0.23
CA HIS A 22 10.89 -13.11 1.36
C HIS A 22 12.25 -12.57 1.80
N GLY A 23 12.44 -12.47 3.12
CA GLY A 23 13.70 -12.00 3.70
C GLY A 23 13.86 -10.49 3.74
N THR A 24 12.96 -9.71 3.11
CA THR A 24 13.02 -8.24 3.17
C THR A 24 13.02 -7.73 4.60
N ARG A 25 13.96 -6.82 4.87
CA ARG A 25 14.08 -6.05 6.10
C ARG A 25 14.41 -4.62 5.72
N LEU A 26 13.55 -3.69 6.13
CA LEU A 26 13.79 -2.27 5.88
C LEU A 26 14.72 -1.70 6.95
N SER A 27 15.92 -1.30 6.53
CA SER A 27 16.78 -0.40 7.30
C SER A 27 16.17 1.03 7.29
N PRO A 28 16.66 1.96 8.14
CA PRO A 28 16.25 3.36 8.07
C PRO A 28 16.43 3.97 6.67
N ALA A 29 17.61 3.76 6.04
CA ALA A 29 17.88 4.25 4.69
C ALA A 29 16.95 3.62 3.64
N ASP A 30 16.58 2.35 3.81
CA ASP A 30 15.59 1.71 2.92
C ASP A 30 14.19 2.28 3.09
N GLY A 31 13.82 2.65 4.32
CA GLY A 31 12.54 3.32 4.59
C GLY A 31 12.48 4.69 3.94
N GLU A 32 13.56 5.47 4.00
CA GLU A 32 13.66 6.76 3.32
C GLU A 32 13.61 6.61 1.79
N ALA A 33 14.36 5.65 1.23
CA ALA A 33 14.32 5.36 -0.20
C ALA A 33 12.94 4.88 -0.68
N LEU A 34 12.22 4.10 0.15
CA LEU A 34 10.85 3.72 -0.12
C LEU A 34 9.92 4.94 -0.17
N LEU A 35 10.04 5.84 0.81
CA LEU A 35 9.21 7.05 0.86
C LEU A 35 9.47 8.00 -0.31
N ASP A 36 10.73 8.15 -0.72
CA ASP A 36 11.10 8.95 -1.88
C ASP A 36 10.43 8.40 -3.16
N ARG A 37 10.58 7.11 -3.43
CA ARG A 37 9.95 6.48 -4.60
C ARG A 37 8.43 6.44 -4.52
N TRP A 38 7.87 6.27 -3.33
CA TRP A 38 6.43 6.33 -3.09
C TRP A 38 5.86 7.69 -3.50
N ARG A 39 6.53 8.78 -3.12
CA ARG A 39 6.12 10.15 -3.50
C ARG A 39 6.20 10.39 -5.01
N SER A 40 7.05 9.68 -5.74
CA SER A 40 7.05 9.75 -7.20
C SER A 40 5.99 8.88 -7.86
N ALA A 41 5.54 7.81 -7.19
CA ALA A 41 4.66 6.81 -7.78
C ALA A 41 3.17 7.00 -7.47
N THR A 42 2.83 7.65 -6.35
CA THR A 42 1.44 7.93 -5.99
C THR A 42 1.01 9.28 -6.58
N ASP A 43 0.99 9.40 -7.90
CA ASP A 43 0.43 10.60 -8.52
C ASP A 43 -1.10 10.63 -8.28
N PRO A 44 -1.67 11.75 -7.79
CA PRO A 44 -3.11 11.83 -7.51
C PRO A 44 -4.01 11.58 -8.73
N ASP A 45 -3.51 11.78 -9.95
CA ASP A 45 -4.29 11.57 -11.18
C ASP A 45 -4.14 10.14 -11.74
N ASP A 46 -3.19 9.33 -11.24
CA ASP A 46 -2.86 7.99 -11.75
C ASP A 46 -3.10 6.85 -10.75
N VAL A 47 -3.42 7.14 -9.48
CA VAL A 47 -3.54 6.09 -8.45
C VAL A 47 -4.78 6.28 -7.57
N ASP A 48 -5.74 5.37 -7.71
CA ASP A 48 -6.97 5.35 -6.91
C ASP A 48 -6.86 4.43 -5.68
N ALA A 49 -6.02 3.40 -5.77
CA ALA A 49 -5.89 2.37 -4.74
C ALA A 49 -4.47 1.83 -4.63
N ILE A 50 -4.15 1.23 -3.48
CA ILE A 50 -2.81 0.71 -3.20
C ILE A 50 -2.90 -0.73 -2.68
N VAL A 51 -2.01 -1.59 -3.17
CA VAL A 51 -1.89 -2.99 -2.73
C VAL A 51 -0.48 -3.23 -2.21
N ILE A 52 -0.37 -3.55 -0.92
CA ILE A 52 0.89 -3.82 -0.25
C ILE A 52 1.02 -5.32 0.01
N VAL A 53 1.90 -5.99 -0.73
CA VAL A 53 2.15 -7.44 -0.63
C VAL A 53 3.37 -7.69 0.23
N VAL A 54 3.20 -8.36 1.38
CA VAL A 54 4.28 -8.65 2.32
C VAL A 54 4.49 -10.15 2.47
N ARG A 55 5.51 -10.68 1.78
CA ARG A 55 5.86 -12.12 1.78
C ARG A 55 6.91 -12.47 2.83
N THR A 56 7.67 -11.50 3.32
CA THR A 56 8.66 -11.73 4.39
C THR A 56 8.01 -12.27 5.68
N SER A 57 8.65 -13.23 6.35
CA SER A 57 8.28 -13.70 7.69
C SER A 57 9.03 -12.95 8.80
N ARG A 58 10.02 -12.12 8.46
CA ARG A 58 10.79 -11.33 9.42
C ARG A 58 9.90 -10.34 10.18
N PRO A 59 10.12 -10.08 11.48
CA PRO A 59 9.40 -9.02 12.18
C PRO A 59 9.53 -7.69 11.43
N CYS A 60 8.45 -6.91 11.41
CA CYS A 60 8.50 -5.57 10.84
C CYS A 60 9.43 -4.71 11.70
N SER A 61 10.44 -4.09 11.10
CA SER A 61 11.31 -3.15 11.80
C SER A 61 10.54 -1.86 12.12
N ASP A 62 10.98 -1.11 13.13
CA ASP A 62 10.38 0.20 13.42
C ASP A 62 10.50 1.16 12.22
N ALA A 63 11.63 1.09 11.50
CA ALA A 63 11.82 1.83 10.25
C ALA A 63 10.79 1.44 9.19
N GLY A 64 10.55 0.14 8.99
CA GLY A 64 9.52 -0.34 8.06
C GLY A 64 8.11 0.05 8.47
N ARG A 65 7.79 -0.04 9.78
CA ARG A 65 6.50 0.41 10.31
C ARG A 65 6.28 1.91 10.06
N ARG A 66 7.30 2.73 10.34
CA ARG A 66 7.24 4.18 10.13
C ARG A 66 7.05 4.52 8.65
N ALA A 67 7.83 3.89 7.77
CA ALA A 67 7.72 4.10 6.33
C ALA A 67 6.32 3.73 5.82
N LEU A 68 5.78 2.57 6.20
CA LEU A 68 4.42 2.16 5.80
C LEU A 68 3.33 3.15 6.28
N ARG A 69 3.44 3.63 7.52
CA ARG A 69 2.47 4.60 8.06
C ARG A 69 2.56 5.95 7.33
N GLU A 70 3.77 6.44 7.08
CA GLU A 70 3.97 7.70 6.37
C GLU A 70 3.56 7.60 4.89
N SER A 71 3.82 6.47 4.24
CA SER A 71 3.32 6.13 2.91
C SER A 71 1.79 6.20 2.84
N ALA A 72 1.08 5.62 3.83
CA ALA A 72 -0.38 5.69 3.90
C ALA A 72 -0.88 7.14 4.01
N GLN A 73 -0.25 7.94 4.87
CA GLN A 73 -0.61 9.36 5.04
C GLN A 73 -0.37 10.18 3.76
N ILE A 74 0.73 9.93 3.06
CA ILE A 74 1.04 10.60 1.79
C ILE A 74 -0.01 10.25 0.73
N ALA A 75 -0.39 8.98 0.63
CA ALA A 75 -1.36 8.53 -0.36
C ALA A 75 -2.76 9.13 -0.11
N VAL A 76 -3.23 9.14 1.13
CA VAL A 76 -4.51 9.75 1.49
C VAL A 76 -4.51 11.25 1.21
N ALA A 77 -3.41 11.95 1.52
CA ALA A 77 -3.26 13.36 1.17
C ALA A 77 -3.29 13.62 -0.36
N ARG A 78 -3.12 12.58 -1.17
CA ARG A 78 -3.19 12.61 -2.64
C ARG A 78 -4.47 11.99 -3.20
N GLY A 79 -5.46 11.70 -2.37
CA GLY A 79 -6.77 11.24 -2.83
C GLY A 79 -6.94 9.72 -2.92
N VAL A 80 -5.91 8.94 -2.58
CA VAL A 80 -6.06 7.48 -2.48
C VAL A 80 -7.02 7.14 -1.34
N ASP A 81 -8.09 6.43 -1.66
CA ASP A 81 -9.14 6.08 -0.70
C ASP A 81 -9.16 4.60 -0.30
N ARG A 82 -8.35 3.74 -0.96
CA ARG A 82 -8.32 2.29 -0.71
C ARG A 82 -6.92 1.75 -0.53
N PHE A 83 -6.75 0.96 0.54
CA PHE A 83 -5.56 0.19 0.78
C PHE A 83 -5.87 -1.29 1.03
N ALA A 84 -5.26 -2.16 0.24
CA ALA A 84 -5.21 -3.58 0.50
C ALA A 84 -3.84 -3.98 1.05
N VAL A 85 -3.83 -4.89 2.03
CA VAL A 85 -2.60 -5.54 2.48
C VAL A 85 -2.70 -7.04 2.28
N VAL A 86 -1.71 -7.63 1.64
CA VAL A 86 -1.53 -9.08 1.62
C VAL A 86 -0.43 -9.45 2.58
N GLY A 87 -0.72 -10.38 3.49
CA GLY A 87 0.27 -10.86 4.44
C GLY A 87 -0.17 -12.12 5.15
N GLN A 88 0.79 -12.90 5.61
CA GLN A 88 0.49 -14.16 6.29
C GLN A 88 0.10 -13.95 7.77
N ARG A 89 -0.93 -14.67 8.22
CA ARG A 89 -1.29 -14.87 9.64
C ARG A 89 -1.36 -13.55 10.45
N SER A 90 -0.63 -13.49 11.57
CA SER A 90 -0.61 -12.37 12.52
C SER A 90 -0.04 -11.09 11.94
N LYS A 91 0.81 -11.19 10.91
CA LYS A 91 1.38 -10.02 10.24
C LYS A 91 0.32 -9.19 9.52
N ARG A 92 -0.70 -9.85 8.99
CA ARG A 92 -1.81 -9.18 8.30
C ARG A 92 -2.54 -8.17 9.18
N ARG A 93 -2.93 -8.58 10.40
CA ARG A 93 -3.60 -7.69 11.36
C ARG A 93 -2.70 -6.53 11.78
N TYR A 94 -1.41 -6.81 11.97
CA TYR A 94 -0.42 -5.78 12.31
C TYR A 94 -0.27 -4.73 11.20
N LEU A 95 -0.15 -5.19 9.95
CA LEU A 95 0.00 -4.32 8.79
C LEU A 95 -1.27 -3.51 8.55
N LYS A 96 -2.46 -4.14 8.59
CA LYS A 96 -3.76 -3.45 8.53
C LYS A 96 -3.78 -2.27 9.50
N ARG A 97 -3.53 -2.51 10.80
CA ARG A 97 -3.46 -1.44 11.82
C ARG A 97 -2.37 -0.38 11.59
N THR A 98 -1.34 -0.68 10.81
CA THR A 98 -0.23 0.25 10.56
C THR A 98 -0.62 1.28 9.51
N ILE A 99 -1.39 0.85 8.50
CA ILE A 99 -1.80 1.66 7.36
C ILE A 99 -3.25 2.16 7.43
N ASP A 100 -4.04 1.62 8.37
CA ASP A 100 -5.38 2.08 8.73
C ASP A 100 -5.26 3.47 9.38
N VAL A 101 -5.31 4.49 8.52
CA VAL A 101 -5.29 5.92 8.88
C VAL A 101 -6.65 6.53 8.54
N GLU A 102 -6.96 7.69 9.10
CA GLU A 102 -8.23 8.36 8.80
C GLU A 102 -8.31 8.71 7.30
N GLY A 103 -9.47 8.46 6.67
CA GLY A 103 -9.73 8.81 5.28
C GLY A 103 -9.39 7.73 4.25
N VAL A 104 -9.11 6.50 4.68
CA VAL A 104 -8.88 5.36 3.79
C VAL A 104 -9.64 4.11 4.25
N ASP A 105 -10.27 3.42 3.31
CA ASP A 105 -10.77 2.07 3.51
C ASP A 105 -9.59 1.09 3.46
N THR A 106 -9.37 0.35 4.55
CA THR A 106 -8.30 -0.64 4.62
C THR A 106 -8.84 -2.06 4.72
N GLU A 107 -8.39 -2.95 3.85
CA GLU A 107 -8.68 -4.39 3.96
C GLU A 107 -7.43 -5.26 3.85
N ALA A 108 -7.50 -6.46 4.43
CA ALA A 108 -6.36 -7.35 4.50
C ALA A 108 -6.69 -8.77 4.02
N PHE A 109 -5.84 -9.28 3.15
CA PHE A 109 -6.06 -10.50 2.37
C PHE A 109 -4.98 -11.54 2.66
N ASN A 110 -5.28 -12.80 2.34
CA ASN A 110 -4.30 -13.89 2.35
C ASN A 110 -3.63 -14.11 0.98
N ASP A 111 -4.17 -13.47 -0.06
CA ASP A 111 -3.88 -13.76 -1.45
C ASP A 111 -3.91 -12.48 -2.29
N ASP A 112 -3.04 -12.43 -3.30
CA ASP A 112 -2.79 -11.24 -4.12
C ASP A 112 -3.98 -10.94 -5.04
N ASP A 113 -4.59 -11.96 -5.65
CA ASP A 113 -5.72 -11.79 -6.56
C ASP A 113 -6.96 -11.23 -5.84
N ALA A 114 -7.21 -11.69 -4.61
CA ALA A 114 -8.31 -11.17 -3.81
C ALA A 114 -8.11 -9.69 -3.44
N ALA A 115 -6.87 -9.30 -3.12
CA ALA A 115 -6.54 -7.91 -2.82
C ALA A 115 -6.67 -7.01 -4.05
N MET A 116 -6.19 -7.47 -5.21
CA MET A 116 -6.32 -6.73 -6.48
C MET A 116 -7.77 -6.56 -6.89
N GLN A 117 -8.60 -7.61 -6.80
CA GLN A 117 -10.03 -7.52 -7.11
C GLN A 117 -10.76 -6.51 -6.22
N TRP A 118 -10.43 -6.50 -4.93
CA TRP A 118 -11.00 -5.53 -4.00
C TRP A 118 -10.51 -4.10 -4.32
N ALA A 119 -9.22 -3.91 -4.60
CA ALA A 119 -8.66 -2.60 -4.95
C ALA A 119 -9.26 -2.02 -6.24
N ARG A 120 -9.58 -2.88 -7.23
CA ARG A 120 -10.30 -2.47 -8.45
C ARG A 120 -11.76 -2.10 -8.20
N SER A 121 -12.37 -2.60 -7.13
CA SER A 121 -13.79 -2.37 -6.87
C SER A 121 -13.98 -0.96 -6.32
N PRO A 122 -14.70 -0.05 -7.02
CA PRO A 122 -14.85 1.33 -6.59
C PRO A 122 -15.38 1.40 -5.17
N SER A 123 -14.77 2.28 -4.35
CA SER A 123 -15.29 2.58 -3.02
C SER A 123 -16.74 3.03 -3.15
N ALA A 124 -17.63 2.49 -2.31
CA ALA A 124 -19.06 2.81 -2.34
C ALA A 124 -19.35 4.33 -2.17
N THR A 125 -18.36 5.09 -1.71
CA THR A 125 -18.38 6.54 -1.53
C THR A 125 -18.38 7.36 -2.83
N ALA A 126 -18.03 6.78 -3.99
CA ALA A 126 -18.07 7.51 -5.28
C ALA A 126 -19.38 7.34 -6.07
N SER A 127 -20.34 6.57 -5.55
CA SER A 127 -21.64 6.33 -6.21
C SER A 127 -22.77 7.13 -5.58
N SER A 128 -22.66 8.45 -5.47
CA SER A 128 -23.82 9.34 -5.21
C SER A 128 -23.46 10.81 -5.44
N VAL A 129 -23.50 11.26 -6.69
CA VAL A 129 -24.14 12.50 -7.15
C VAL A 129 -23.68 12.77 -8.58
N GLY A 130 -24.47 12.24 -9.52
CA GLY A 130 -24.31 12.49 -10.94
C GLY A 130 -25.57 12.01 -11.65
N THR A 131 -26.36 12.98 -12.12
CA THR A 131 -27.52 12.83 -13.03
C THR A 131 -28.85 12.41 -12.40
N SER A 132 -29.75 13.39 -12.26
CA SER A 132 -30.89 13.49 -13.19
C SER A 132 -31.44 14.92 -13.21
N SER A 133 -31.64 15.42 -14.43
CA SER A 133 -32.18 16.73 -14.81
C SER A 133 -33.68 16.86 -14.57
#